data_AF-A0A978SR37-F1
#
_entry.id   AF-A0A978SR37-F1
#
_cell.length_a   1.000
_cell.length_b   1.000
_cell.length_c   1.000
_cell.angle_alpha   90.00
_cell.angle_beta   90.00
_cell.angle_gamma   90.00
#
_symmetry.space_group_name_H-M   'P 1'
#
loop_
_entity.id
_entity.type
_entity.pdbx_description
1 polymer ?
#
loop_
_entity_poly.entity_id
_entity_poly.type
_entity_poly.pdbx_seq_one_letter_code
_entity_poly.pdbx_strand_id
1 'polypeptide(L)'
;MKTLRRFVVVVVGVLSALCLVGVHQGAIAQQPPRSVIVAQSSERASVEKVLLAKIKQTSAAGNPKVEKVAITDNFSLATWSRGEVGGTALLRKSNGSWKILTYGGGWINKTTMREYQVPEAAAEKLLSTIDPNWRMFE
;
A
#
# COMPACT_ATOMS: atom_id res chain seq x y z
N MET A 1 -43.78 34.27 23.05
CA MET A 1 -43.14 34.82 24.26
C MET A 1 -41.79 35.41 23.88
N LYS A 2 -41.60 36.69 24.19
CA LYS A 2 -40.35 37.44 24.45
C LYS A 2 -39.21 37.38 23.42
N THR A 3 -39.21 38.44 22.61
CA THR A 3 -38.09 39.09 21.94
C THR A 3 -36.85 39.26 22.82
N LEU A 4 -35.65 38.95 22.30
CA LEU A 4 -34.39 39.32 22.93
C LEU A 4 -33.66 40.37 22.10
N ARG A 5 -33.22 41.39 22.83
CA ARG A 5 -32.86 42.74 22.38
C ARG A 5 -31.46 42.78 21.75
N ARG A 6 -31.36 43.67 20.76
CA ARG A 6 -30.14 44.22 20.16
C ARG A 6 -29.27 44.86 21.25
N PHE A 7 -27.96 44.62 21.21
CA PHE A 7 -26.97 45.48 21.86
C PHE A 7 -25.98 45.97 20.80
N VAL A 8 -26.02 47.28 20.58
CA VAL A 8 -24.99 48.06 19.89
C VAL A 8 -24.31 48.88 20.97
N VAL A 9 -23.00 48.72 21.17
CA VAL A 9 -22.13 49.75 21.75
C VAL A 9 -20.82 49.73 20.97
N VAL A 10 -20.53 50.87 20.37
CA VAL A 10 -19.32 51.25 19.64
C VAL A 10 -18.33 51.83 20.65
N VAL A 11 -17.06 51.41 20.62
CA VAL A 11 -15.93 52.27 21.03
C VAL A 11 -14.73 51.99 20.13
N VAL A 12 -14.28 53.05 19.47
CA VAL A 12 -13.08 53.17 18.65
C VAL A 12 -11.86 53.31 19.57
N GLY A 13 -10.76 52.62 19.27
CA GLY A 13 -9.47 52.79 19.94
C GLY A 13 -8.32 52.37 19.02
N VAL A 14 -7.72 53.35 18.35
CA VAL A 14 -6.50 53.25 17.55
C VAL A 14 -5.30 53.12 18.50
N LEU A 15 -4.35 52.19 18.26
CA LEU A 15 -2.92 52.48 18.41
C LEU A 15 -2.06 51.38 17.78
N SER A 16 -1.18 51.83 16.89
CA SER A 16 -0.18 51.06 16.15
C SER A 16 0.84 50.39 17.07
N ALA A 17 1.16 49.12 16.79
CA ALA A 17 2.47 48.55 17.10
C ALA A 17 2.82 47.53 16.01
N LEU A 18 3.83 47.90 15.20
CA LEU A 18 4.55 47.00 14.31
C LEU A 18 5.06 45.81 15.13
N CYS A 19 4.49 44.62 14.90
CA CYS A 19 5.18 43.37 15.15
C CYS A 19 5.37 42.68 13.81
N LEU A 20 6.63 42.60 13.39
CA LEU A 20 7.09 41.82 12.24
C LEU A 20 6.52 40.40 12.36
N VAL A 21 5.49 40.10 11.57
CA VAL A 21 5.03 38.73 11.39
C VAL A 21 6.06 38.07 10.48
N GLY A 22 7.14 37.60 11.09
CA GLY A 22 7.93 36.51 10.52
C GLY A 22 6.99 35.32 10.41
N VAL A 23 6.38 35.16 9.23
CA VAL A 23 5.65 33.94 8.87
C VAL A 23 6.69 32.84 8.77
N HIS A 24 7.03 32.23 9.89
CA HIS A 24 7.59 30.88 9.88
C HIS A 24 6.43 29.96 9.52
N GLN A 25 6.22 29.80 8.20
CA GLN A 25 5.62 28.58 7.65
C GLN A 25 6.54 27.43 8.07
N GLY A 26 6.35 26.96 9.30
CA GLY A 26 6.71 25.59 9.64
C GLY A 26 5.89 24.71 8.71
N ALA A 27 6.52 24.25 7.65
CA ALA A 27 5.96 23.19 6.82
C ALA A 27 5.73 22.00 7.74
N ILE A 28 4.48 21.82 8.19
CA ILE A 28 4.05 20.55 8.78
C ILE A 28 4.06 19.58 7.60
N ALA A 29 5.21 18.94 7.40
CA ALA A 29 5.28 17.74 6.59
C ALA A 29 4.27 16.77 7.21
N GLN A 30 3.18 16.50 6.48
CA GLN A 30 2.18 15.51 6.89
C GLN A 30 2.86 14.14 6.89
N GLN A 31 3.47 13.78 8.02
CA GLN A 31 3.92 12.42 8.26
C GLN A 31 2.66 11.55 8.23
N PRO A 32 2.56 10.55 7.34
CA PRO A 32 1.36 9.73 7.24
C PRO A 32 1.05 9.12 8.61
N PRO A 33 -0.24 9.01 8.97
CA PRO A 33 -0.64 8.53 10.29
C PRO A 33 0.01 7.18 10.56
N ARG A 34 0.75 7.10 11.68
CA ARG A 34 1.55 5.94 12.11
C ARG A 34 0.80 4.61 12.03
N SER A 35 -0.53 4.63 12.16
CA SER A 35 -1.42 3.47 12.02
C SER A 35 -1.38 2.81 10.64
N VAL A 36 -1.27 3.58 9.56
CA VAL A 36 -1.28 3.06 8.18
C VAL A 36 0.01 2.28 7.88
N ILE A 37 1.15 2.80 8.35
CA ILE A 37 2.47 2.16 8.18
C ILE A 37 2.51 0.80 8.89
N VAL A 38 1.97 0.71 10.11
CA VAL A 38 1.94 -0.54 10.89
C VAL A 38 1.04 -1.58 10.24
N ALA A 39 -0.15 -1.17 9.77
CA ALA A 39 -1.07 -2.08 9.08
C ALA A 39 -0.45 -2.63 7.78
N GLN A 40 0.10 -1.78 6.91
CA GLN A 40 0.75 -2.22 5.67
C GLN A 40 1.94 -3.14 5.93
N SER A 41 2.76 -2.85 6.95
CA SER A 41 3.88 -3.70 7.34
C SER A 41 3.40 -5.07 7.82
N SER A 42 2.30 -5.13 8.59
CA SER A 42 1.70 -6.37 9.07
C SER A 42 1.06 -7.21 7.95
N GLU A 43 0.45 -6.57 6.96
CA GLU A 43 -0.12 -7.26 5.80
C GLU A 43 0.98 -7.85 4.91
N ARG A 44 2.04 -7.09 4.65
CA ARG A 44 3.22 -7.58 3.93
C ARG A 44 3.80 -8.82 4.62
N ALA A 45 4.03 -8.77 5.93
CA ALA A 45 4.55 -9.90 6.68
C ALA A 45 3.65 -11.14 6.59
N SER A 46 2.33 -10.95 6.53
CA SER A 46 1.36 -12.05 6.38
C SER A 46 1.42 -12.69 4.99
N VAL A 47 1.57 -11.89 3.93
CA VAL A 47 1.80 -12.38 2.56
C VAL A 47 3.10 -13.16 2.49
N GLU A 48 4.20 -12.59 3.01
CA GLU A 48 5.52 -13.23 3.02
C GLU A 48 5.47 -14.58 3.74
N LYS A 49 4.82 -14.65 4.90
CA LYS A 49 4.66 -15.90 5.66
C LYS A 49 3.97 -16.98 4.85
N VAL A 50 2.83 -16.67 4.22
CA VAL A 50 2.05 -17.64 3.41
C VAL A 50 2.86 -18.11 2.21
N LEU A 51 3.53 -17.18 1.51
CA LEU A 51 4.34 -17.51 0.34
C LEU A 51 5.56 -18.37 0.68
N LEU A 52 6.33 -17.98 1.70
CA LEU A 52 7.49 -18.75 2.14
C LEU A 52 7.10 -20.14 2.62
N ALA A 53 5.98 -20.26 3.36
CA ALA A 53 5.47 -21.56 3.77
C ALA A 53 5.15 -22.46 2.55
N LYS A 54 4.58 -21.90 1.48
CA LYS A 54 4.31 -22.66 0.25
C LYS A 54 5.58 -23.07 -0.48
N ILE A 55 6.53 -22.15 -0.69
CA ILE A 55 7.76 -22.44 -1.45
C ILE A 55 8.63 -23.48 -0.72
N LYS A 56 8.70 -23.41 0.63
CA LYS A 56 9.45 -24.38 1.45
C LYS A 56 8.93 -25.81 1.35
N GLN A 57 7.70 -26.04 0.89
CA GLN A 57 7.17 -27.39 0.66
C GLN A 57 7.80 -28.09 -0.55
N THR A 58 8.55 -27.35 -1.38
CA THR A 58 9.25 -27.91 -2.55
C THR A 58 10.67 -28.35 -2.19
N SER A 59 11.16 -29.42 -2.81
CA SER A 59 12.48 -30.03 -2.56
C SER A 59 13.67 -29.27 -3.16
N ALA A 60 13.45 -28.07 -3.72
CA ALA A 60 14.51 -27.26 -4.31
C ALA A 60 15.56 -26.84 -3.26
N ALA A 61 16.83 -26.81 -3.67
CA ALA A 61 17.93 -26.36 -2.82
C ALA A 61 17.84 -24.85 -2.52
N GLY A 62 18.42 -24.42 -1.40
CA GLY A 62 18.50 -23.02 -0.99
C GLY A 62 17.33 -22.54 -0.12
N ASN A 63 17.51 -21.35 0.47
CA ASN A 63 16.51 -20.71 1.31
C ASN A 63 15.66 -19.76 0.46
N PRO A 64 14.33 -19.92 0.43
CA PRO A 64 13.49 -19.00 -0.32
C PRO A 64 13.41 -17.65 0.38
N LYS A 65 13.33 -16.59 -0.42
CA LYS A 65 13.17 -15.21 0.00
C LYS A 65 12.07 -14.55 -0.82
N VAL A 66 11.32 -13.66 -0.18
CA VAL A 66 10.39 -12.76 -0.88
C VAL A 66 11.12 -11.44 -1.11
N GLU A 67 11.13 -10.98 -2.36
CA GLU A 67 11.88 -9.79 -2.77
C GLU A 67 10.98 -8.55 -2.75
N LYS A 68 9.87 -8.61 -3.48
CA LYS A 68 8.89 -7.52 -3.56
C LYS A 68 7.50 -8.05 -3.24
N VAL A 69 6.70 -7.19 -2.63
CA VAL A 69 5.28 -7.45 -2.33
C VAL A 69 4.50 -6.20 -2.68
N ALA A 70 3.54 -6.35 -3.57
CA ALA A 70 2.51 -5.36 -3.87
C ALA A 70 1.19 -5.85 -3.28
N ILE A 71 0.44 -4.97 -2.62
CA ILE A 71 -0.90 -5.24 -2.10
C ILE A 71 -1.83 -4.17 -2.65
N THR A 72 -2.97 -4.57 -3.16
CA THR A 72 -4.04 -3.68 -3.63
C THR A 72 -5.37 -4.34 -3.34
N ASP A 73 -6.20 -3.67 -2.54
CA ASP A 73 -7.47 -4.17 -2.04
C ASP A 73 -7.30 -5.56 -1.38
N ASN A 74 -7.92 -6.59 -1.94
CA ASN A 74 -7.84 -7.97 -1.46
C ASN A 74 -6.87 -8.83 -2.28
N PHE A 75 -5.98 -8.25 -3.07
CA PHE A 75 -5.03 -8.98 -3.90
C PHE A 75 -3.60 -8.59 -3.56
N SER A 76 -2.69 -9.54 -3.77
CA SER A 76 -1.26 -9.29 -3.64
C SER A 76 -0.49 -9.99 -4.74
N LEU A 77 0.52 -9.32 -5.26
CA LEU A 77 1.53 -9.89 -6.15
C LEU A 77 2.86 -9.86 -5.40
N ALA A 78 3.56 -10.98 -5.35
CA ALA A 78 4.83 -11.07 -4.67
C ALA A 78 5.86 -11.77 -5.53
N THR A 79 7.07 -11.24 -5.58
CA THR A 79 8.20 -11.89 -6.25
C THR A 79 9.04 -12.65 -5.23
N TRP A 80 9.59 -13.78 -5.63
CA TRP A 80 10.38 -14.63 -4.77
C TRP A 80 11.59 -15.19 -5.51
N SER A 81 12.62 -15.51 -4.74
CA SER A 81 13.86 -16.13 -5.21
C SER A 81 14.22 -17.31 -4.30
N ARG A 82 14.95 -18.29 -4.84
CA ARG A 82 15.51 -19.44 -4.11
C ARG A 82 16.74 -19.95 -4.86
N GLY A 83 17.92 -19.57 -4.39
CA GLY A 83 19.14 -19.82 -5.16
C GLY A 83 19.08 -19.08 -6.50
N GLU A 84 19.24 -19.82 -7.60
CA GLU A 84 19.22 -19.26 -8.97
C GLU A 84 17.82 -19.22 -9.59
N VAL A 85 16.81 -19.84 -8.95
CA VAL A 85 15.43 -19.81 -9.44
C VAL A 85 14.62 -18.74 -8.74
N GLY A 86 13.54 -18.31 -9.39
CA GLY A 86 12.61 -17.36 -8.82
C GLY A 86 11.37 -17.21 -9.67
N GLY A 87 10.46 -16.38 -9.19
CA GLY A 87 9.24 -16.08 -9.93
C GLY A 87 8.28 -15.24 -9.13
N THR A 88 7.00 -15.41 -9.44
CA THR A 88 5.94 -14.56 -8.95
C THR A 88 4.81 -15.40 -8.38
N ALA A 89 4.11 -14.86 -7.38
CA ALA A 89 2.93 -15.46 -6.78
C ALA A 89 1.81 -14.43 -6.69
N LEU A 90 0.61 -14.85 -7.08
CA LEU A 90 -0.63 -14.10 -6.92
C LEU A 90 -1.40 -14.64 -5.73
N LEU A 91 -1.77 -13.75 -4.81
CA LEU A 91 -2.52 -14.08 -3.61
C LEU A 91 -3.81 -13.27 -3.53
N ARG A 92 -4.81 -13.83 -2.85
CA ARG A 92 -6.07 -13.17 -2.52
C ARG A 92 -6.37 -13.28 -1.05
N LYS A 93 -6.81 -12.17 -0.45
CA LYS A 93 -7.30 -12.11 0.91
C LYS A 93 -8.76 -12.55 0.93
N SER A 94 -9.07 -13.52 1.79
CA SER A 94 -10.43 -14.02 2.03
C SER A 94 -10.57 -14.32 3.51
N ASN A 95 -11.63 -13.79 4.14
CA ASN A 95 -11.89 -13.93 5.58
C ASN A 95 -10.68 -13.56 6.45
N GLY A 96 -10.04 -12.43 6.14
CA GLY A 96 -8.88 -11.94 6.87
C GLY A 96 -7.56 -12.66 6.61
N SER A 97 -7.55 -13.75 5.83
CA SER A 97 -6.36 -14.57 5.58
C SER A 97 -5.95 -14.52 4.11
N TRP A 98 -4.64 -14.51 3.85
CA TRP A 98 -4.08 -14.60 2.51
C TRP A 98 -4.05 -16.05 2.02
N LYS A 99 -4.46 -16.27 0.77
CA LYS A 99 -4.39 -17.56 0.08
C LYS A 99 -3.69 -17.38 -1.25
N ILE A 100 -2.83 -18.32 -1.61
CA ILE A 100 -2.17 -18.34 -2.92
C ILE A 100 -3.20 -18.79 -3.95
N LEU A 101 -3.43 -17.96 -4.97
CA LEU A 101 -4.23 -18.33 -6.14
C LEU A 101 -3.37 -19.08 -7.15
N THR A 102 -2.17 -18.57 -7.41
CA THR A 102 -1.16 -19.22 -8.24
C THR A 102 0.23 -18.76 -7.87
N TYR A 103 1.21 -19.60 -8.16
CA TYR A 103 2.63 -19.28 -8.01
C TYR A 103 3.42 -20.14 -8.99
N GLY A 104 4.53 -19.59 -9.49
CA GLY A 104 5.36 -20.32 -10.44
C GLY A 104 6.70 -19.64 -10.64
N GLY A 105 7.54 -20.27 -11.45
CA GLY A 105 8.74 -19.63 -11.98
C GLY A 105 8.35 -18.55 -12.99
N GLY A 106 9.07 -17.43 -12.98
CA GLY A 106 8.86 -16.34 -13.93
C GLY A 106 7.70 -15.39 -13.57
N TRP A 107 7.23 -14.68 -14.60
CA TRP A 107 6.31 -13.55 -14.50
C TRP A 107 4.83 -13.96 -14.53
N ILE A 108 3.99 -13.30 -13.74
CA ILE A 108 2.53 -13.39 -13.83
C ILE A 108 2.02 -12.10 -14.48
N ASN A 109 1.47 -12.21 -15.70
CA ASN A 109 0.98 -11.08 -16.50
C ASN A 109 -0.51 -10.76 -16.24
N LYS A 110 -1.02 -9.69 -16.86
CA LYS A 110 -2.44 -9.29 -16.74
C LYS A 110 -3.40 -10.37 -17.19
N THR A 111 -3.06 -11.12 -18.24
CA THR A 111 -3.91 -12.19 -18.77
C THR A 111 -4.15 -13.27 -17.74
N THR A 112 -3.10 -13.79 -17.10
CA THR A 112 -3.22 -14.75 -15.99
C THR A 112 -3.99 -14.16 -14.82
N MET A 113 -3.75 -12.90 -14.44
CA MET A 113 -4.51 -12.25 -13.36
C MET A 113 -6.01 -12.18 -13.64
N ARG A 114 -6.40 -11.98 -14.91
CA ARG A 114 -7.80 -11.97 -15.34
C ARG A 114 -8.48 -13.33 -15.18
N GLU A 115 -7.77 -14.42 -15.48
CA GLU A 115 -8.26 -15.80 -15.25
C GLU A 115 -8.58 -16.05 -13.77
N TYR A 116 -7.82 -15.41 -12.87
CA TYR A 116 -8.05 -15.42 -11.42
C TYR A 116 -9.02 -14.34 -10.93
N GLN A 117 -9.74 -13.68 -11.85
CA GLN A 117 -10.76 -12.66 -11.57
C GLN A 117 -10.20 -11.45 -10.80
N VAL A 118 -8.93 -11.11 -11.02
CA VAL A 118 -8.37 -9.84 -10.53
C VAL A 118 -8.91 -8.71 -11.43
N PRO A 119 -9.54 -7.66 -10.87
CA PRO A 119 -9.97 -6.51 -11.65
C PRO A 119 -8.78 -5.83 -12.35
N GLU A 120 -8.97 -5.38 -13.58
CA GLU A 120 -7.89 -4.79 -14.40
C GLU A 120 -7.15 -3.65 -13.70
N ALA A 121 -7.88 -2.72 -13.07
CA ALA A 121 -7.27 -1.62 -12.32
C ALA A 121 -6.43 -2.10 -11.13
N ALA A 122 -6.80 -3.20 -10.47
CA ALA A 122 -6.01 -3.79 -9.40
C ALA A 122 -4.77 -4.50 -9.95
N ALA A 123 -4.91 -5.24 -11.05
CA ALA A 123 -3.79 -5.88 -11.74
C ALA A 123 -2.72 -4.85 -12.13
N GLU A 124 -3.11 -3.75 -12.77
CA GLU A 124 -2.16 -2.71 -13.18
C GLU A 124 -1.46 -2.04 -12.00
N LYS A 125 -2.17 -1.79 -10.88
CA LYS A 125 -1.56 -1.26 -9.66
C LYS A 125 -0.55 -2.24 -9.07
N LEU A 126 -0.89 -3.52 -9.00
CA LEU A 126 0.01 -4.58 -8.51
C LEU A 126 1.27 -4.66 -9.37
N LEU A 127 1.12 -4.76 -10.68
CA LEU A 127 2.23 -4.87 -11.62
C LEU A 127 3.11 -3.62 -11.59
N SER A 128 2.52 -2.43 -11.61
CA SER A 128 3.28 -1.16 -11.54
C SER A 128 4.02 -0.97 -10.22
N THR A 129 3.51 -1.56 -9.13
CA THR A 129 4.20 -1.55 -7.82
C THR A 129 5.38 -2.52 -7.80
N ILE A 130 5.28 -3.66 -8.49
CA ILE A 130 6.37 -4.65 -8.59
C ILE A 130 7.46 -4.18 -9.56
N ASP A 131 7.07 -3.77 -10.75
CA ASP A 131 7.96 -3.29 -11.81
C ASP A 131 7.25 -2.23 -12.66
N PRO A 132 7.64 -0.95 -12.60
CA PRO A 132 7.05 0.10 -13.43
C PRO A 132 7.10 -0.15 -14.94
N ASN A 133 8.05 -0.97 -15.41
CA ASN A 133 8.25 -1.30 -16.82
C ASN A 133 7.51 -2.58 -17.25
N TRP A 134 6.63 -3.12 -16.40
CA TRP A 134 5.99 -4.42 -16.61
C TRP A 134 5.36 -4.66 -17.98
N ARG A 135 4.92 -3.58 -18.66
CA ARG A 135 4.30 -3.64 -19.99
C ARG A 135 5.20 -4.24 -21.07
N MET A 136 6.51 -4.32 -20.84
CA MET A 136 7.46 -4.98 -21.75
C MET A 136 7.39 -6.52 -21.70
N PHE A 137 6.69 -7.10 -20.72
CA PHE A 137 6.57 -8.55 -20.49
C PHE A 137 5.17 -9.10 -20.81
N GLU A 138 4.29 -8.29 -21.41
CA GLU A 138 2.96 -8.70 -21.88
C GLU A 138 3.01 -9.31 -23.28
#